data_AF-A0A3C1PYV0-F1
#
_entry.id   AF-A0A3C1PYV0-F1
#
_cell.length_a   1.000
_cell.length_b   1.000
_cell.length_c   1.000
_cell.angle_alpha   90.00
_cell.angle_beta   90.00
_cell.angle_gamma   90.00
#
_symmetry.space_group_name_H-M   'P 1'
#
loop_
_entity.id
_entity.type
_entity.pdbx_description
1 polymer ?
#
loop_
_entity_poly.entity_id
_entity_poly.type
_entity_poly.pdbx_seq_one_letter_code
_entity_poly.pdbx_strand_id
1 'polypeptide(L)'
;MKTLILSLVLGLFATAEPAWLKEINIPEKGSLRKIPPTKLEYVISFNGKGKAGTFSILFGEKAPRYPDHFLVRAQGGSSGWAKSLFPYQFHYLSFLNPKTLRPNKFLGTEREGSKVTTLSYRFHSKGVSGTKKETEDDETQTESSSFSYASSLGLFSGLLQIRSLPLKDNDELVMALHPVTSPYLTKIKIIGREVHLGRECIKLSIGAEKIETDMSLKQEDDPKTASIWLSDDDWRIPIEMRGEMPIGPVRVFLTKHENL
;
A
#
# COMPACT_ATOMS: atom_id res chain seq x y z
N MET A 1 6.81 25.26 61.96
CA MET A 1 5.94 25.27 60.77
C MET A 1 6.35 24.11 59.88
N LYS A 2 5.44 23.16 59.64
CA LYS A 2 5.68 21.91 58.90
C LYS A 2 5.65 22.20 57.40
N THR A 3 6.74 21.93 56.68
CA THR A 3 6.75 21.89 55.22
C THR A 3 6.37 20.49 54.76
N LEU A 4 5.21 20.41 54.12
CA LEU A 4 4.67 19.20 53.49
C LEU A 4 5.44 18.95 52.19
N ILE A 5 6.14 17.82 52.07
CA ILE A 5 6.72 17.37 50.81
C ILE A 5 5.61 16.64 50.04
N LEU A 6 5.12 17.27 48.97
CA LEU A 6 4.16 16.69 48.06
C LEU A 6 4.92 15.91 46.97
N SER A 7 5.05 14.60 47.17
CA SER A 7 5.63 13.69 46.17
C SER A 7 4.60 13.45 45.07
N LEU A 8 4.73 14.17 43.96
CA LEU A 8 3.93 13.95 42.74
C LEU A 8 4.47 12.71 42.02
N VAL A 9 3.84 11.56 42.24
CA VAL A 9 4.08 10.35 41.44
C VAL A 9 3.43 10.57 40.07
N LEU A 10 4.22 10.90 39.05
CA LEU A 10 3.79 10.78 37.66
C LEU A 10 3.63 9.29 37.36
N GLY A 11 2.40 8.80 37.42
CA GLY A 11 2.02 7.53 36.81
C GLY A 11 2.16 7.67 35.30
N LEU A 12 3.26 7.15 34.74
CA LEU A 12 3.34 6.84 33.32
C LEU A 12 2.31 5.74 33.04
N PHE A 13 1.13 6.12 32.56
CA PHE A 13 0.23 5.18 31.91
C PHE A 13 0.93 4.72 30.63
N ALA A 14 1.68 3.63 30.73
CA ALA A 14 2.09 2.88 29.55
C ALA A 14 0.81 2.34 28.92
N THR A 15 0.33 2.99 27.87
CA THR A 15 -0.74 2.45 27.03
C THR A 15 -0.27 1.09 26.54
N ALA A 16 -0.99 0.03 26.92
CA ALA A 16 -0.67 -1.32 26.50
C ALA A 16 -0.59 -1.37 24.96
N GLU A 17 0.41 -2.09 24.46
CA GLU A 17 0.58 -2.27 23.02
C GLU A 17 -0.70 -2.90 22.41
N PRO A 18 -1.24 -2.34 21.31
CA PRO A 18 -2.44 -2.89 20.66
C PRO A 18 -2.31 -4.38 20.37
N ALA A 19 -3.37 -5.15 20.66
CA ALA A 19 -3.34 -6.62 20.52
C ALA A 19 -3.00 -7.09 19.09
N TRP A 20 -3.46 -6.35 18.08
CA TRP A 20 -3.26 -6.69 16.68
C TRP A 20 -1.79 -6.67 16.24
N LEU A 21 -0.90 -5.98 16.95
CA LEU A 21 0.52 -5.99 16.64
C LEU A 21 1.11 -7.40 16.79
N LYS A 22 0.56 -8.21 17.70
CA LYS A 22 0.94 -9.61 17.90
C LYS A 22 0.41 -10.55 16.82
N GLU A 23 -0.56 -10.11 16.01
CA GLU A 23 -1.08 -10.89 14.89
C GLU A 23 -0.14 -10.84 13.69
N ILE A 24 0.70 -9.79 13.56
CA ILE A 24 1.63 -9.65 12.44
C ILE A 24 2.60 -10.83 12.40
N ASN A 25 2.64 -11.51 11.25
CA ASN A 25 3.42 -12.74 11.07
C ASN A 25 4.40 -12.68 9.88
N ILE A 26 4.61 -11.49 9.33
CA ILE A 26 5.60 -11.27 8.28
C ILE A 26 7.01 -11.02 8.87
N PRO A 27 8.09 -11.34 8.15
CA PRO A 27 9.43 -11.00 8.57
C PRO A 27 9.58 -9.48 8.80
N GLU A 28 9.94 -9.10 10.02
CA GLU A 28 10.19 -7.70 10.39
C GLU A 28 11.46 -7.15 9.72
N LYS A 29 12.47 -8.02 9.60
CA LYS A 29 13.81 -7.71 9.13
C LYS A 29 14.19 -8.66 8.01
N GLY A 30 15.22 -8.26 7.27
CA GLY A 30 15.74 -9.03 6.15
C GLY A 30 15.42 -8.39 4.81
N SER A 31 16.24 -8.73 3.82
CA SER A 31 16.05 -8.30 2.44
C SER A 31 14.87 -9.01 1.82
N LEU A 32 13.99 -8.25 1.17
CA LEU A 32 13.01 -8.84 0.28
C LEU A 32 13.72 -9.45 -0.93
N ARG A 33 13.02 -10.35 -1.63
CA ARG A 33 13.49 -10.92 -2.88
C ARG A 33 13.88 -9.79 -3.84
N LYS A 34 15.14 -9.78 -4.27
CA LYS A 34 15.59 -8.81 -5.28
C LYS A 34 14.88 -9.09 -6.59
N ILE A 35 14.46 -8.01 -7.24
CA ILE A 35 13.90 -8.06 -8.59
C ILE A 35 14.79 -7.22 -9.50
N PRO A 36 15.03 -7.64 -10.75
CA PRO A 36 15.62 -6.75 -11.74
C PRO A 36 14.63 -5.61 -12.03
N PRO A 37 15.08 -4.54 -12.71
CA PRO A 37 14.20 -3.50 -13.20
C PRO A 37 13.08 -4.06 -14.08
N THR A 38 11.86 -3.59 -13.86
CA THR A 38 10.66 -4.16 -14.49
C THR A 38 9.57 -3.13 -14.62
N LYS A 39 8.89 -3.14 -15.76
CA LYS A 39 7.71 -2.32 -16.02
C LYS A 39 6.47 -3.20 -16.16
N LEU A 40 5.42 -2.83 -15.44
CA LEU A 40 4.11 -3.44 -15.48
C LEU A 40 3.10 -2.40 -15.97
N GLU A 41 2.22 -2.79 -16.88
CA GLU A 41 1.12 -1.96 -17.35
C GLU A 41 -0.21 -2.65 -17.13
N TYR A 42 -1.20 -1.88 -16.73
CA TYR A 42 -2.50 -2.36 -16.30
C TYR A 42 -3.64 -1.58 -16.95
N VAL A 43 -4.74 -2.27 -17.20
CA VAL A 43 -6.05 -1.68 -17.55
C VAL A 43 -7.01 -1.87 -16.38
N ILE A 44 -7.77 -0.81 -16.08
CA ILE A 44 -8.86 -0.81 -15.10
C ILE A 44 -10.18 -0.90 -15.85
N SER A 45 -11.08 -1.74 -15.37
CA SER A 45 -12.48 -1.88 -15.81
C SER A 45 -13.40 -1.68 -14.61
N PHE A 46 -14.49 -0.93 -14.79
CA PHE A 46 -15.54 -0.75 -13.79
C PHE A 46 -16.82 -1.45 -14.21
N ASN A 47 -17.44 -2.20 -13.31
CA ASN A 47 -18.72 -2.87 -13.51
C ASN A 47 -18.80 -3.71 -14.81
N GLY A 48 -17.68 -4.35 -15.18
CA GLY A 48 -17.54 -5.09 -16.44
C GLY A 48 -17.63 -4.24 -17.72
N LYS A 49 -17.80 -2.91 -17.60
CA LYS A 49 -17.94 -1.98 -18.72
C LYS A 49 -16.56 -1.51 -19.20
N GLY A 50 -15.96 -2.28 -20.10
CA GLY A 50 -14.82 -1.85 -20.93
C GLY A 50 -13.63 -1.20 -20.19
N LYS A 51 -12.76 -0.54 -20.94
CA LYS A 51 -11.60 0.16 -20.39
C LYS A 51 -12.04 1.48 -19.76
N ALA A 52 -11.78 1.64 -18.47
CA ALA A 52 -12.11 2.83 -17.69
C ALA A 52 -10.89 3.56 -17.15
N GLY A 53 -9.71 2.93 -17.17
CA GLY A 53 -8.46 3.56 -16.77
C GLY A 53 -7.26 2.71 -17.11
N THR A 54 -6.08 3.25 -16.88
CA THR A 54 -4.80 2.54 -16.97
C THR A 54 -3.87 3.04 -15.90
N PHE A 55 -2.95 2.18 -15.49
CA PHE A 55 -1.77 2.62 -14.77
C PHE A 55 -0.56 1.76 -15.13
N SER A 56 0.62 2.28 -14.83
CA SER A 56 1.88 1.56 -14.95
C SER A 56 2.65 1.62 -13.64
N ILE A 57 3.40 0.56 -13.34
CA ILE A 57 4.37 0.52 -12.25
C ILE A 57 5.74 0.20 -12.84
N LEU A 58 6.73 1.03 -12.54
CA LEU A 58 8.11 0.85 -12.92
C LEU A 58 8.94 0.62 -11.66
N PHE A 59 9.51 -0.56 -11.53
CA PHE A 59 10.42 -0.96 -10.46
C PHE A 59 11.87 -0.79 -10.92
N GLY A 60 12.71 -0.24 -10.06
CA GLY A 60 14.16 -0.22 -10.25
C GLY A 60 14.65 0.73 -11.34
N GLU A 61 13.89 1.79 -11.66
CA GLU A 61 14.32 2.83 -12.60
C GLU A 61 15.67 3.43 -12.15
N LYS A 62 16.66 3.45 -13.06
CA LYS A 62 17.92 4.17 -12.81
C LYS A 62 17.66 5.67 -12.85
N ALA A 63 17.76 6.33 -11.70
CA ALA A 63 17.68 7.78 -11.60
C ALA A 63 19.02 8.35 -11.11
N PRO A 64 19.82 9.02 -11.96
CA PRO A 64 21.09 9.61 -11.57
C PRO A 64 20.99 10.58 -10.39
N ARG A 65 19.83 11.21 -10.19
CA ARG A 65 19.56 12.10 -9.06
C ARG A 65 19.39 11.37 -7.72
N TYR A 66 19.10 10.07 -7.75
CA TYR A 66 18.82 9.24 -6.58
C TYR A 66 19.57 7.90 -6.67
N PRO A 67 20.92 7.91 -6.77
CA PRO A 67 21.70 6.70 -7.06
C PRO A 67 21.64 5.67 -5.93
N ASP A 68 21.38 6.10 -4.70
CA ASP A 68 21.36 5.24 -3.50
C ASP A 68 19.98 4.66 -3.18
N HIS A 69 19.03 4.73 -4.13
CA HIS A 69 17.66 4.26 -3.93
C HIS A 69 17.21 3.29 -5.02
N PHE A 70 16.48 2.26 -4.60
CA PHE A 70 15.64 1.50 -5.52
C PHE A 70 14.30 2.23 -5.64
N LEU A 71 14.06 2.83 -6.80
CA LEU A 71 12.85 3.61 -7.02
C LEU A 71 11.71 2.73 -7.54
N VAL A 72 10.50 3.00 -7.05
CA VAL A 72 9.27 2.48 -7.65
C VAL A 72 8.40 3.66 -8.02
N ARG A 73 8.12 3.81 -9.32
CA ARG A 73 7.22 4.83 -9.85
C ARG A 73 5.92 4.17 -10.27
N ALA A 74 4.80 4.73 -9.85
CA ALA A 74 3.51 4.35 -10.42
C ALA A 74 2.79 5.60 -10.92
N GLN A 75 2.09 5.48 -12.02
CA GLN A 75 1.28 6.57 -12.56
C GLN A 75 0.10 5.99 -13.31
N GLY A 76 -1.02 6.71 -13.28
CA GLY A 76 -2.22 6.26 -13.97
C GLY A 76 -3.39 7.19 -13.75
N GLY A 77 -4.55 6.72 -14.18
CA GLY A 77 -5.79 7.47 -14.03
C GLY A 77 -6.93 6.92 -14.86
N SER A 78 -8.05 7.61 -14.73
CA SER A 78 -9.25 7.44 -15.53
C SER A 78 -9.01 7.73 -17.02
N SER A 79 -9.75 7.05 -17.89
CA SER A 79 -9.67 7.24 -19.34
C SER A 79 -11.04 7.06 -20.00
N GLY A 80 -11.21 7.62 -21.20
CA GLY A 80 -12.46 7.50 -21.95
C GLY A 80 -13.69 8.00 -21.18
N TRP A 81 -14.77 7.23 -21.22
CA TRP A 81 -16.04 7.56 -20.55
C TRP A 81 -15.90 7.76 -19.03
N ALA A 82 -15.03 6.96 -18.38
CA ALA A 82 -14.85 7.03 -16.94
C ALA A 82 -14.14 8.32 -16.52
N LYS A 83 -13.27 8.89 -17.36
CA LYS A 83 -12.65 10.20 -17.10
C LYS A 83 -13.68 11.33 -17.08
N SER A 84 -14.72 11.24 -17.90
CA SER A 84 -15.80 12.23 -17.90
C SER A 84 -16.62 12.21 -16.61
N LEU A 85 -16.76 11.03 -15.98
CA LEU A 85 -17.49 10.88 -14.72
C LEU A 85 -16.60 11.11 -13.49
N PHE A 86 -15.36 10.65 -13.56
CA PHE A 86 -14.38 10.65 -12.46
C PHE A 86 -13.01 11.03 -13.01
N PRO A 87 -12.71 12.32 -13.21
CA PRO A 87 -11.45 12.79 -13.79
C PRO A 87 -10.30 12.66 -12.79
N TYR A 88 -9.84 11.42 -12.60
CA TYR A 88 -8.78 11.06 -11.66
C TYR A 88 -7.45 10.77 -12.36
N GLN A 89 -6.34 11.26 -11.78
CA GLN A 89 -4.97 10.94 -12.16
C GLN A 89 -4.08 10.85 -10.92
N PHE A 90 -3.08 9.97 -10.94
CA PHE A 90 -2.11 9.87 -9.86
C PHE A 90 -0.68 9.67 -10.38
N HIS A 91 0.28 10.14 -9.59
CA HIS A 91 1.71 9.91 -9.75
C HIS A 91 2.30 9.61 -8.37
N TYR A 92 2.87 8.43 -8.21
CA TYR A 92 3.52 7.98 -6.99
C TYR A 92 4.98 7.67 -7.24
N LEU A 93 5.81 7.98 -6.25
CA LEU A 93 7.22 7.68 -6.22
C LEU A 93 7.59 7.17 -4.82
N SER A 94 8.02 5.92 -4.75
CA SER A 94 8.54 5.31 -3.53
C SER A 94 10.04 5.12 -3.62
N PHE A 95 10.72 5.51 -2.54
CA PHE A 95 12.15 5.35 -2.35
C PHE A 95 12.34 4.16 -1.43
N LEU A 96 12.94 3.09 -1.94
CA LEU A 96 13.25 1.89 -1.18
C LEU A 96 14.76 1.78 -0.96
N ASN A 97 15.14 1.14 0.14
CA ASN A 97 16.52 0.77 0.39
C ASN A 97 16.95 -0.29 -0.65
N PRO A 98 18.04 -0.09 -1.41
CA PRO A 98 18.39 -1.00 -2.51
C PRO A 98 18.86 -2.39 -2.05
N LYS A 99 19.28 -2.53 -0.78
CA LYS A 99 19.69 -3.83 -0.21
C LYS A 99 18.51 -4.59 0.35
N THR A 100 17.57 -3.91 1.01
CA THR A 100 16.48 -4.56 1.74
C THR A 100 15.12 -4.46 1.07
N LEU A 101 14.95 -3.53 0.12
CA LEU A 101 13.67 -3.11 -0.49
C LEU A 101 12.61 -2.64 0.53
N ARG A 102 13.03 -2.29 1.74
CA ARG A 102 12.18 -1.64 2.74
C ARG A 102 12.00 -0.15 2.40
N PRO A 103 10.85 0.44 2.72
CA PRO A 103 10.54 1.80 2.32
C PRO A 103 11.32 2.82 3.16
N ASN A 104 11.72 3.91 2.53
CA ASN A 104 12.30 5.09 3.19
C ASN A 104 11.35 6.28 3.08
N LYS A 105 10.79 6.49 1.89
CA LYS A 105 9.95 7.65 1.58
C LYS A 105 8.91 7.30 0.53
N PHE A 106 7.74 7.91 0.63
CA PHE A 106 6.71 7.90 -0.39
C PHE A 106 6.32 9.34 -0.70
N LEU A 107 6.29 9.66 -1.99
CA LEU A 107 5.79 10.90 -2.54
C LEU A 107 4.62 10.59 -3.47
N GLY A 108 3.57 11.38 -3.39
CA GLY A 108 2.42 11.20 -4.26
C GLY A 108 1.79 12.52 -4.68
N THR A 109 1.21 12.51 -5.86
CA THR A 109 0.31 13.56 -6.34
C THR A 109 -0.90 12.89 -6.93
N GLU A 110 -2.08 13.25 -6.47
CA GLU A 110 -3.35 12.82 -7.00
C GLU A 110 -4.13 14.05 -7.45
N ARG A 111 -4.86 13.92 -8.55
CA ARG A 111 -5.72 14.97 -9.08
C ARG A 111 -7.09 14.37 -9.36
N GLU A 112 -8.11 14.97 -8.76
CA GLU A 112 -9.51 14.64 -8.97
C GLU A 112 -10.23 15.92 -9.41
N GLY A 113 -10.39 16.12 -10.71
CA GLY A 113 -10.93 17.37 -11.25
C GLY A 113 -10.05 18.59 -10.94
N SER A 114 -10.57 19.53 -10.16
CA SER A 114 -9.85 20.71 -9.64
C SER A 114 -9.02 20.38 -8.39
N LYS A 115 -9.42 19.38 -7.61
CA LYS A 115 -8.74 18.99 -6.38
C LYS A 115 -7.39 18.35 -6.66
N VAL A 116 -6.35 18.82 -5.97
CA VAL A 116 -4.98 18.29 -6.02
C VAL A 116 -4.55 17.88 -4.62
N THR A 117 -4.19 16.61 -4.46
CA THR A 117 -3.66 16.05 -3.22
C THR A 117 -2.18 15.74 -3.38
N THR A 118 -1.32 16.33 -2.54
CA THR A 118 0.11 16.03 -2.47
C THR A 118 0.42 15.27 -1.19
N LEU A 119 1.20 14.20 -1.31
CA LEU A 119 1.52 13.25 -0.25
C LEU A 119 3.02 13.21 -0.02
N SER A 120 3.44 13.24 1.25
CA SER A 120 4.84 13.04 1.63
C SER A 120 4.94 12.28 2.93
N TYR A 121 5.29 11.00 2.85
CA TYR A 121 5.44 10.11 3.99
C TYR A 121 6.87 9.57 4.10
N ARG A 122 7.37 9.45 5.33
CA ARG A 122 8.67 8.88 5.66
C ARG A 122 8.48 7.65 6.52
N PHE A 123 9.18 6.59 6.15
CA PHE A 123 9.16 5.32 6.85
C PHE A 123 10.44 5.21 7.69
N HIS A 124 10.28 4.81 8.94
CA HIS A 124 11.36 4.58 9.88
C HIS A 124 11.14 3.26 10.63
N SER A 125 12.15 2.80 11.37
CA SER A 125 12.08 1.53 12.10
C SER A 125 10.94 1.46 13.12
N LYS A 126 10.46 2.61 13.59
CA LYS A 126 9.39 2.75 14.59
C LYS A 126 8.01 3.10 14.02
N GLY A 127 7.85 3.21 12.69
CA GLY A 127 6.58 3.65 12.12
C GLY A 127 6.68 4.46 10.84
N VAL A 128 5.63 5.23 10.60
CA VAL A 128 5.48 6.08 9.43
C VAL A 128 4.85 7.41 9.84
N SER A 129 5.36 8.50 9.30
CA SER A 129 4.82 9.83 9.52
C SER A 129 4.89 10.66 8.24
N GLY A 130 3.97 11.60 8.09
CA GLY A 130 3.89 12.38 6.87
C GLY A 130 2.74 13.36 6.83
N THR A 131 2.57 13.95 5.65
CA THR A 131 1.55 14.94 5.39
C THR A 131 0.74 14.59 4.15
N LYS A 132 -0.55 14.95 4.22
CA LYS A 132 -1.48 15.04 3.10
C LYS A 132 -1.86 16.51 2.95
N LYS A 133 -1.54 17.09 1.81
CA LYS A 133 -1.91 18.47 1.46
C LYS A 133 -2.95 18.43 0.36
N GLU A 134 -4.15 18.93 0.63
CA GLU A 134 -5.22 19.02 -0.35
C GLU A 134 -5.41 20.48 -0.74
N THR A 135 -5.49 20.75 -2.04
CA THR A 135 -5.75 22.07 -2.60
C THR A 135 -6.92 21.99 -3.56
N GLU A 136 -7.94 22.81 -3.37
CA GLU A 136 -9.16 22.90 -4.19
C GLU A 136 -9.67 24.34 -4.12
N ASP A 137 -10.04 24.92 -5.28
CA ASP A 137 -10.57 26.29 -5.38
C ASP A 137 -9.76 27.36 -4.63
N ASP A 138 -8.43 27.30 -4.78
CA ASP A 138 -7.43 28.15 -4.12
C ASP A 138 -7.34 28.01 -2.58
N GLU A 139 -8.18 27.17 -1.98
CA GLU A 139 -8.07 26.78 -0.58
C GLU A 139 -7.08 25.62 -0.44
N THR A 140 -6.36 25.59 0.68
CA THR A 140 -5.37 24.56 0.96
C THR A 140 -5.47 24.08 2.40
N GLN A 141 -5.65 22.78 2.56
CA GLN A 141 -5.67 22.11 3.86
C GLN A 141 -4.47 21.16 3.95
N THR A 142 -3.84 21.10 5.12
CA THR A 142 -2.72 20.19 5.37
C THR A 142 -2.98 19.40 6.63
N GLU A 143 -3.02 18.08 6.49
CA GLU A 143 -3.13 17.13 7.59
C GLU A 143 -1.78 16.46 7.82
N SER A 144 -1.38 16.34 9.08
CA SER A 144 -0.20 15.57 9.49
C SER A 144 -0.66 14.33 10.24
N SER A 145 0.01 13.21 9.98
CA SER A 145 -0.27 11.94 10.67
C SER A 145 1.03 11.22 11.01
N SER A 146 0.97 10.45 12.10
CA SER A 146 2.06 9.60 12.55
C SER A 146 1.48 8.34 13.15
N PHE A 147 2.05 7.20 12.79
CA PHE A 147 1.63 5.88 13.25
C PHE A 147 2.84 5.12 13.75
N SER A 148 2.75 4.59 14.97
CA SER A 148 3.90 4.07 15.71
C SER A 148 3.86 2.55 15.78
N TYR A 149 4.32 1.88 14.73
CA TYR A 149 4.47 0.42 14.69
C TYR A 149 5.75 0.00 13.96
N ALA A 150 6.35 -1.11 14.38
CA ALA A 150 7.54 -1.64 13.73
C ALA A 150 7.22 -2.14 12.31
N SER A 151 8.26 -2.21 11.48
CA SER A 151 8.18 -2.89 10.17
C SER A 151 7.15 -2.31 9.19
N SER A 152 6.88 -1.00 9.28
CA SER A 152 5.94 -0.33 8.38
C SER A 152 6.34 -0.51 6.92
N LEU A 153 5.42 -1.06 6.15
CA LEU A 153 5.55 -1.29 4.71
C LEU A 153 4.66 -0.29 3.98
N GLY A 154 5.18 0.36 2.93
CA GLY A 154 4.36 1.12 2.00
C GLY A 154 3.71 0.20 0.97
N LEU A 155 2.89 0.74 0.07
CA LEU A 155 2.23 -0.03 -0.98
C LEU A 155 3.18 -0.97 -1.74
N PHE A 156 4.26 -0.40 -2.29
CA PHE A 156 5.15 -1.16 -3.17
C PHE A 156 6.08 -2.11 -2.41
N SER A 157 6.58 -1.73 -1.23
CA SER A 157 7.39 -2.65 -0.43
C SER A 157 6.53 -3.76 0.18
N GLY A 158 5.26 -3.51 0.48
CA GLY A 158 4.27 -4.51 0.85
C GLY A 158 4.05 -5.54 -0.26
N LEU A 159 3.84 -5.08 -1.49
CA LEU A 159 3.76 -5.95 -2.66
C LEU A 159 5.03 -6.80 -2.82
N LEU A 160 6.21 -6.20 -2.70
CA LEU A 160 7.49 -6.94 -2.77
C LEU A 160 7.66 -7.94 -1.61
N GLN A 161 7.14 -7.62 -0.42
CA GLN A 161 7.15 -8.54 0.73
C GLN A 161 6.32 -9.77 0.41
N ILE A 162 5.09 -9.61 -0.05
CA ILE A 162 4.21 -10.72 -0.45
C ILE A 162 4.89 -11.60 -1.51
N ARG A 163 5.49 -10.98 -2.53
CA ARG A 163 6.23 -11.65 -3.62
C ARG A 163 7.46 -12.43 -3.16
N SER A 164 7.95 -12.18 -1.95
CA SER A 164 9.15 -12.83 -1.41
C SER A 164 8.86 -14.01 -0.48
N LEU A 165 7.60 -14.21 -0.07
CA LEU A 165 7.21 -15.26 0.87
C LEU A 165 6.95 -16.59 0.15
N PRO A 166 6.86 -17.75 0.83
CA PRO A 166 6.55 -19.01 0.16
C PRO A 166 5.16 -19.02 -0.51
N LEU A 167 4.15 -18.42 0.13
CA LEU A 167 2.74 -18.41 -0.27
C LEU A 167 2.20 -19.85 -0.50
N LYS A 168 2.18 -20.65 0.57
CA LYS A 168 1.61 -22.00 0.50
C LYS A 168 0.09 -21.92 0.62
N ASP A 169 -0.58 -22.90 0.03
CA ASP A 169 -2.04 -22.95 0.02
C ASP A 169 -2.58 -23.02 1.46
N ASN A 170 -3.62 -22.25 1.73
CA ASN A 170 -4.25 -22.06 3.03
C ASN A 170 -3.39 -21.34 4.09
N ASP A 171 -2.21 -20.81 3.73
CA ASP A 171 -1.49 -19.89 4.62
C ASP A 171 -2.30 -18.60 4.83
N GLU A 172 -2.08 -17.96 5.98
CA GLU A 172 -2.57 -16.62 6.26
C GLU A 172 -1.39 -15.71 6.59
N LEU A 173 -1.37 -14.53 5.98
CA LEU A 173 -0.39 -13.47 6.26
C LEU A 173 -1.10 -12.28 6.89
N VAL A 174 -0.51 -11.73 7.94
CA VAL A 174 -0.99 -10.52 8.60
C VAL A 174 0.13 -9.50 8.60
N MET A 175 -0.14 -8.31 8.06
CA MET A 175 0.85 -7.25 7.93
C MET A 175 0.21 -5.86 8.00
N ALA A 176 0.91 -4.91 8.61
CA ALA A 176 0.52 -3.51 8.57
C ALA A 176 1.06 -2.83 7.31
N LEU A 177 0.17 -2.35 6.45
CA LEU A 177 0.49 -1.66 5.20
C LEU A 177 0.05 -0.21 5.28
N HIS A 178 0.91 0.72 4.88
CA HIS A 178 0.60 2.12 4.65
C HIS A 178 0.57 2.41 3.15
N PRO A 179 -0.49 2.03 2.42
CA PRO A 179 -0.52 2.08 0.97
C PRO A 179 -0.37 3.51 0.43
N VAL A 180 -1.11 4.47 0.99
CA VAL A 180 -1.13 5.86 0.50
C VAL A 180 -1.18 6.87 1.65
N THR A 181 -2.34 7.06 2.29
CA THR A 181 -2.56 8.08 3.34
C THR A 181 -2.84 7.52 4.74
N SER A 182 -3.42 6.33 4.82
CA SER A 182 -3.74 5.66 6.08
C SER A 182 -3.16 4.26 6.09
N PRO A 183 -2.69 3.76 7.24
CA PRO A 183 -2.31 2.38 7.40
C PRO A 183 -3.52 1.46 7.62
N TYR A 184 -3.32 0.20 7.26
CA TYR A 184 -4.30 -0.86 7.40
C TYR A 184 -3.62 -2.12 7.95
N LEU A 185 -4.27 -2.78 8.89
CA LEU A 185 -3.97 -4.17 9.21
C LEU A 185 -4.55 -5.03 8.10
N THR A 186 -3.68 -5.65 7.32
CA THR A 186 -4.05 -6.42 6.14
C THR A 186 -3.92 -7.90 6.45
N LYS A 187 -5.02 -8.64 6.34
CA LYS A 187 -5.10 -10.10 6.46
C LYS A 187 -5.23 -10.70 5.06
N ILE A 188 -4.26 -11.50 4.66
CA ILE A 188 -4.13 -12.07 3.32
C ILE A 188 -4.20 -13.58 3.45
N LYS A 189 -5.28 -14.18 2.94
CA LYS A 189 -5.43 -15.63 2.84
C LYS A 189 -4.95 -16.11 1.49
N ILE A 190 -4.08 -17.11 1.49
CA ILE A 190 -3.63 -17.77 0.26
C ILE A 190 -4.67 -18.85 -0.04
N ILE A 191 -5.58 -18.55 -0.96
CA ILE A 191 -6.71 -19.44 -1.27
C ILE A 191 -6.21 -20.72 -1.92
N GLY A 192 -5.21 -20.61 -2.80
CA GLY A 192 -4.57 -21.74 -3.44
C GLY A 192 -4.09 -21.41 -4.84
N ARG A 193 -3.59 -22.43 -5.53
CA ARG A 193 -3.14 -22.34 -6.91
C ARG A 193 -4.25 -22.71 -7.88
N GLU A 194 -4.40 -21.93 -8.94
CA GLU A 194 -5.33 -22.21 -10.03
C GLU A 194 -4.85 -21.63 -11.35
N VAL A 195 -5.32 -22.20 -12.46
CA VAL A 195 -5.16 -21.59 -13.78
C VAL A 195 -6.14 -20.44 -13.91
N HIS A 196 -5.62 -19.23 -14.06
CA HIS A 196 -6.41 -18.02 -14.22
C HIS A 196 -5.96 -17.21 -15.42
N LEU A 197 -6.89 -16.86 -16.31
CA LEU A 197 -6.61 -16.19 -17.59
C LEU A 197 -5.50 -16.91 -18.41
N GLY A 198 -5.51 -18.24 -18.38
CA GLY A 198 -4.55 -19.08 -19.11
C GLY A 198 -3.15 -19.13 -18.51
N ARG A 199 -2.97 -18.74 -17.25
CA ARG A 199 -1.69 -18.77 -16.53
C ARG A 199 -1.83 -19.45 -15.17
N GLU A 200 -0.83 -20.20 -14.76
CA GLU A 200 -0.71 -20.66 -13.37
C GLU A 200 -0.63 -19.46 -12.44
N CYS A 201 -1.53 -19.40 -11.46
CA CYS A 201 -1.65 -18.29 -10.53
C CYS A 201 -1.83 -18.75 -9.10
N ILE A 202 -1.38 -17.92 -8.15
CA ILE A 202 -1.70 -18.03 -6.73
C ILE A 202 -2.83 -17.03 -6.44
N LYS A 203 -3.99 -17.53 -6.03
CA LYS A 203 -5.13 -16.71 -5.64
C LYS A 203 -5.02 -16.30 -4.18
N LEU A 204 -5.19 -15.00 -3.94
CA LEU A 204 -5.19 -14.38 -2.62
C LEU A 204 -6.55 -13.73 -2.36
N SER A 205 -7.02 -13.83 -1.13
CA SER A 205 -8.10 -12.99 -0.59
C SER A 205 -7.51 -12.03 0.42
N ILE A 206 -7.87 -10.76 0.31
CA ILE A 206 -7.37 -9.69 1.17
C ILE A 206 -8.56 -9.12 1.95
N GLY A 207 -8.40 -8.99 3.26
CA GLY A 207 -9.22 -8.14 4.12
C GLY A 207 -8.35 -7.07 4.77
N ALA A 208 -8.86 -5.85 4.90
CA ALA A 208 -8.11 -4.74 5.48
C ALA A 208 -8.96 -3.95 6.47
N GLU A 209 -8.42 -3.75 7.68
CA GLU A 209 -9.00 -2.91 8.73
C GLU A 209 -8.14 -1.65 8.88
N LYS A 210 -8.75 -0.47 8.85
CA LYS A 210 -8.01 0.79 8.95
C LYS A 210 -7.42 0.93 10.35
N ILE A 211 -6.15 1.31 10.44
CA ILE A 211 -5.48 1.66 11.69
C ILE A 211 -5.61 3.18 11.87
N GLU A 212 -6.23 3.61 12.96
CA GLU A 212 -6.37 5.02 13.32
C GLU A 212 -5.10 5.56 13.99
N THR A 213 -5.00 6.89 14.13
CA THR A 213 -3.81 7.55 14.69
C THR A 213 -3.56 7.21 16.16
N ASP A 214 -4.59 6.79 16.89
CA ASP A 214 -4.50 6.27 18.26
C ASP A 214 -4.16 4.76 18.30
N MET A 215 -3.87 4.16 17.14
CA MET A 215 -3.54 2.76 16.94
C MET A 215 -4.71 1.77 17.14
N SER A 216 -5.94 2.27 17.29
CA SER A 216 -7.13 1.43 17.26
C SER A 216 -7.43 0.93 15.84
N LEU A 217 -8.09 -0.22 15.75
CA LEU A 217 -8.64 -0.71 14.47
C LEU A 217 -10.04 -0.14 14.33
N LYS A 218 -10.29 0.52 13.19
CA LYS A 218 -11.63 0.94 12.83
C LYS A 218 -12.40 -0.28 12.32
N GLN A 219 -13.40 -0.70 13.10
CA GLN A 219 -14.40 -1.64 12.61
C GLN A 219 -15.26 -0.91 11.56
N GLU A 220 -15.24 -1.41 10.34
CA GLU A 220 -16.13 -0.98 9.28
C GLU A 220 -17.18 -2.08 9.08
N ASP A 221 -18.45 -1.68 8.95
CA ASP A 221 -19.57 -2.62 8.74
C ASP A 221 -19.40 -3.41 7.43
N ASP A 222 -18.70 -2.83 6.46
CA ASP A 222 -18.30 -3.45 5.20
C ASP A 222 -16.76 -3.44 5.06
N PRO A 223 -16.06 -4.51 5.50
CA PRO A 223 -14.62 -4.54 5.46
C PRO A 223 -14.11 -4.53 4.03
N LYS A 224 -13.04 -3.75 3.78
CA LYS A 224 -12.43 -3.66 2.46
C LYS A 224 -11.86 -5.03 2.07
N THR A 225 -12.48 -5.66 1.09
CA THR A 225 -12.04 -6.95 0.56
C THR A 225 -11.60 -6.85 -0.90
N ALA A 226 -10.60 -7.68 -1.24
CA ALA A 226 -10.13 -7.81 -2.61
C ALA A 226 -9.67 -9.25 -2.88
N SER A 227 -9.76 -9.66 -4.15
CA SER A 227 -9.13 -10.88 -4.64
C SER A 227 -7.99 -10.53 -5.58
N ILE A 228 -6.84 -11.17 -5.42
CA ILE A 228 -5.67 -10.96 -6.29
C ILE A 228 -5.21 -12.29 -6.84
N TRP A 229 -4.93 -12.35 -8.13
CA TRP A 229 -4.25 -13.47 -8.78
C TRP A 229 -2.82 -13.03 -9.06
N LEU A 230 -1.85 -13.60 -8.34
CA LEU A 230 -0.43 -13.44 -8.66
C LEU A 230 0.00 -14.54 -9.64
N SER A 231 0.90 -14.26 -10.57
CA SER A 231 1.53 -15.33 -11.35
C SER A 231 2.23 -16.33 -10.41
N ASP A 232 2.09 -17.63 -10.66
CA ASP A 232 2.86 -18.66 -9.94
C ASP A 232 4.19 -18.91 -10.66
N ASP A 233 4.98 -17.85 -10.75
CA ASP A 233 6.32 -17.84 -11.32
C ASP A 233 7.29 -17.07 -10.43
N ASP A 234 8.51 -16.90 -10.88
CA ASP A 234 9.53 -16.15 -10.16
C ASP A 234 9.20 -14.66 -9.97
N TRP A 235 8.28 -14.12 -10.75
CA TRP A 235 7.93 -12.71 -10.68
C TRP A 235 6.82 -12.45 -9.70
N ARG A 236 5.84 -13.35 -9.57
CA ARG A 236 4.66 -13.19 -8.70
C ARG A 236 3.93 -11.88 -8.91
N ILE A 237 3.71 -11.54 -10.17
CA ILE A 237 3.09 -10.28 -10.57
C ILE A 237 1.57 -10.42 -10.46
N PRO A 238 0.86 -9.40 -9.94
CA PRO A 238 -0.60 -9.35 -10.04
C PRO A 238 -1.04 -9.40 -11.50
N ILE A 239 -1.71 -10.48 -11.89
CA ILE A 239 -2.30 -10.72 -13.21
C ILE A 239 -3.70 -10.11 -13.27
N GLU A 240 -4.50 -10.36 -12.23
CA GLU A 240 -5.78 -9.70 -12.03
C GLU A 240 -5.94 -9.28 -10.58
N MET A 241 -6.55 -8.12 -10.35
CA MET A 241 -7.04 -7.69 -9.04
C MET A 241 -8.53 -7.37 -9.17
N ARG A 242 -9.31 -7.83 -8.20
CA ARG A 242 -10.74 -7.54 -8.07
C ARG A 242 -11.02 -6.95 -6.71
N GLY A 243 -11.89 -5.95 -6.67
CA GLY A 243 -12.38 -5.39 -5.42
C GLY A 243 -13.68 -4.64 -5.64
N GLU A 244 -14.32 -4.27 -4.55
CA GLU A 244 -15.51 -3.42 -4.57
C GLU A 244 -15.13 -1.97 -4.25
N MET A 245 -15.72 -1.04 -4.98
CA MET A 245 -15.70 0.39 -4.67
C MET A 245 -17.14 0.87 -4.48
N PRO A 246 -17.38 2.03 -3.82
CA PRO A 246 -18.74 2.58 -3.69
C PRO A 246 -19.47 2.77 -5.03
N ILE A 247 -18.73 2.89 -6.12
CA ILE A 247 -19.24 3.05 -7.49
C ILE A 247 -19.40 1.71 -8.25
N GLY A 248 -19.19 0.58 -7.57
CA GLY A 248 -19.33 -0.78 -8.08
C GLY A 248 -18.00 -1.55 -8.22
N PRO A 249 -18.06 -2.77 -8.77
CA PRO A 249 -16.91 -3.67 -8.81
C PRO A 249 -15.84 -3.17 -9.76
N VAL A 250 -14.59 -3.33 -9.35
CA VAL A 250 -13.40 -2.93 -10.09
C VAL A 250 -12.59 -4.17 -10.43
N ARG A 251 -12.15 -4.23 -11.68
CA ARG A 251 -11.22 -5.25 -12.17
C ARG A 251 -10.02 -4.56 -12.76
N VAL A 252 -8.84 -5.04 -12.41
CA VAL A 252 -7.57 -4.55 -12.94
C VAL A 252 -6.84 -5.71 -13.56
N PHE A 253 -6.40 -5.56 -14.80
CA PHE A 253 -5.74 -6.61 -15.57
C PHE A 253 -4.35 -6.17 -15.99
N LEU A 254 -3.38 -7.06 -15.84
CA LEU A 254 -2.06 -6.89 -16.43
C LEU A 254 -2.19 -6.95 -17.95
N THR A 255 -1.72 -5.91 -18.64
CA THR A 255 -1.65 -5.88 -20.10
C THR A 255 -0.24 -6.05 -20.64
N LYS A 256 0.78 -5.68 -19.83
CA LYS A 256 2.18 -5.76 -20.26
C LYS A 256 3.11 -5.99 -19.08
N HIS A 257 4.11 -6.84 -19.29
CA HIS A 257 5.23 -7.08 -18.39
C HIS A 257 6.53 -7.01 -19.20
N GLU A 258 7.42 -6.08 -18.86
CA GLU A 258 8.70 -5.87 -19.54
C GLU A 258 9.85 -5.88 -18.53
N ASN A 259 10.91 -6.62 -18.86
CA ASN A 259 12.19 -6.58 -18.14
C ASN A 259 13.09 -5.52 -18.78
N LEU A 260 13.76 -4.71 -17.95
CA LEU A 260 14.58 -3.56 -18.40
C LEU A 260 16.07 -3.74 -18.11
#